data_AF-A0A9E4PEA0-F1
#
_entry.id   AF-A0A9E4PEA0-F1
#
_cell.length_a   1.000
_cell.length_b   1.000
_cell.length_c   1.000
_cell.angle_alpha   90.00
_cell.angle_beta   90.00
_cell.angle_gamma   90.00
#
_symmetry.space_group_name_H-M   'P 1'
#
loop_
_entity.id
_entity.type
_entity.pdbx_description
1 polymer ?
#
loop_
_entity_poly.entity_id
_entity_poly.type
_entity_poly.pdbx_seq_one_letter_code
_entity_poly.pdbx_strand_id
1 'polypeptide(L)'
;MKIIDIDQKEMIAASKRGRARSAETQQLINVIKNLGRKSAKAVIIESGVTAAKIRSRLTYAAKLAGKRLKIAVRDDRVMFAIAPRKRRQ
;
A
#
# COMPACT_ATOMS: atom_id res chain seq x y z
N MET A 1 -7.56 -34.91 -5.47
CA MET A 1 -6.89 -33.75 -4.82
C MET A 1 -5.43 -34.13 -4.60
N LYS A 2 -4.47 -33.38 -5.15
CA LYS A 2 -3.04 -33.70 -5.05
C LYS A 2 -2.36 -32.64 -4.18
N ILE A 3 -1.76 -33.06 -3.08
CA ILE A 3 -1.02 -32.19 -2.16
C ILE A 3 0.46 -32.34 -2.51
N ILE A 4 1.16 -31.22 -2.69
CA ILE A 4 2.60 -31.18 -2.98
C ILE A 4 3.28 -30.25 -1.97
N ASP A 5 4.51 -30.58 -1.62
CA ASP A 5 5.35 -29.71 -0.80
C ASP A 5 5.93 -28.57 -1.65
N ILE A 6 5.94 -27.37 -1.09
CA ILE A 6 6.48 -26.16 -1.71
C ILE A 6 7.38 -25.45 -0.72
N ASP A 7 8.50 -24.92 -1.21
CA ASP A 7 9.43 -24.14 -0.40
C ASP A 7 8.72 -22.86 0.10
N GLN A 8 8.91 -22.55 1.39
CA GLN A 8 8.40 -21.34 2.01
C GLN A 8 8.84 -20.08 1.24
N LYS A 9 10.03 -20.07 0.63
CA LYS A 9 10.51 -18.96 -0.21
C LYS A 9 9.65 -18.76 -1.46
N GLU A 10 9.28 -19.85 -2.14
CA GLU A 10 8.40 -19.80 -3.31
C GLU A 10 7.00 -19.33 -2.94
N MET A 11 6.46 -19.80 -1.81
CA MET A 11 5.17 -19.32 -1.27
C MET A 11 5.21 -17.80 -1.00
N ILE A 12 6.28 -17.30 -0.36
CA ILE A 12 6.45 -15.87 -0.09
C ILE A 12 6.57 -15.07 -1.39
N ALA A 13 7.30 -15.58 -2.38
CA ALA A 13 7.46 -14.93 -3.68
C ALA A 13 6.14 -14.88 -4.46
N ALA A 14 5.37 -15.97 -4.49
CA ALA A 14 4.06 -16.06 -5.12
C ALA A 14 3.05 -15.12 -4.44
N SER A 15 3.02 -15.09 -3.10
CA SER A 15 2.16 -14.19 -2.32
C SER A 15 2.46 -12.71 -2.59
N LYS A 16 3.75 -12.34 -2.69
CA LYS A 16 4.18 -10.99 -3.07
C LYS A 16 3.76 -10.64 -4.51
N ARG A 17 3.95 -11.55 -5.47
CA ARG A 17 3.54 -11.35 -6.87
C ARG A 17 2.01 -11.20 -7.02
N GLY A 18 1.23 -12.01 -6.30
CA GLY A 18 -0.23 -11.92 -6.31
C GLY A 18 -0.76 -10.60 -5.75
N ARG A 19 -0.18 -10.09 -4.66
CA ARG A 19 -0.58 -8.79 -4.08
C ARG A 19 -0.21 -7.61 -4.98
N ALA A 20 0.98 -7.62 -5.57
CA ALA A 20 1.43 -6.57 -6.49
C ALA A 20 0.58 -6.50 -7.78
N ARG A 21 0.05 -7.63 -8.26
CA ARG A 21 -0.80 -7.70 -9.47
C ARG A 21 -2.26 -7.33 -9.25
N SER A 22 -2.74 -7.20 -8.01
CA SER A 22 -4.15 -6.78 -7.80
C SER A 22 -4.37 -5.39 -8.40
N ALA A 23 -5.46 -5.22 -9.16
CA ALA A 23 -5.79 -3.96 -9.84
C ALA A 23 -5.82 -2.78 -8.86
N GLU A 24 -6.37 -2.99 -7.66
CA GLU A 24 -6.40 -2.02 -6.56
C GLU A 24 -4.99 -1.58 -6.14
N THR A 25 -4.06 -2.53 -5.96
CA THR A 25 -2.69 -2.21 -5.55
C THR A 25 -1.95 -1.48 -6.66
N GLN A 26 -2.15 -1.86 -7.92
CA GLN A 26 -1.55 -1.17 -9.07
C GLN A 26 -2.07 0.27 -9.21
N GLN A 27 -3.37 0.48 -8.99
CA GLN A 27 -3.96 1.82 -8.94
C GLN A 27 -3.32 2.66 -7.82
N LEU A 28 -3.19 2.11 -6.61
CA LEU A 28 -2.52 2.81 -5.50
C LEU A 28 -1.06 3.14 -5.83
N ILE A 29 -0.31 2.22 -6.46
CA ILE A 29 1.07 2.47 -6.89
C ILE A 29 1.11 3.64 -7.88
N ASN A 30 0.24 3.65 -8.89
CA ASN A 30 0.19 4.72 -9.89
C ASN A 30 -0.16 6.07 -9.26
N VAL A 31 -1.15 6.08 -8.36
CA VAL A 31 -1.53 7.29 -7.60
C VAL A 31 -0.36 7.79 -6.76
N ILE A 32 0.35 6.91 -6.05
CA ILE A 32 1.50 7.29 -5.21
C ILE A 32 2.67 7.79 -6.07
N LYS A 33 2.95 7.15 -7.20
CA LYS A 33 3.99 7.60 -8.15
C LYS A 33 3.74 9.02 -8.65
N ASN A 34 2.49 9.37 -8.94
CA ASN A 34 2.11 10.70 -9.43
C ASN A 34 1.78 11.70 -8.31
N LEU A 35 1.79 11.28 -7.04
CA LEU A 35 1.52 12.17 -5.91
C LEU A 35 2.64 13.22 -5.78
N GLY A 36 2.25 14.50 -5.73
CA GLY A 36 3.14 15.63 -5.50
C GLY A 36 3.52 15.77 -4.03
N ARG A 37 4.63 16.48 -3.74
CA ARG A 37 5.13 16.66 -2.37
C ARG A 37 4.22 17.54 -1.49
N LYS A 38 3.42 18.42 -2.10
CA LYS A 38 2.48 19.32 -1.41
C LYS A 38 1.02 18.84 -1.48
N SER A 39 0.78 17.66 -2.03
CA SER A 39 -0.57 17.10 -2.19
C SER A 39 -0.83 15.97 -1.21
N ALA A 40 -2.07 15.88 -0.73
CA ALA A 40 -2.59 14.75 0.02
C ALA A 40 -3.77 14.13 -0.74
N LYS A 41 -4.01 12.85 -0.51
CA LYS A 41 -5.19 12.12 -1.02
C LYS A 41 -5.81 11.30 0.10
N ALA A 42 -7.07 10.93 -0.05
CA ALA A 42 -7.78 10.08 0.89
C ALA A 42 -8.36 8.86 0.17
N VAL A 43 -8.42 7.74 0.90
CA VAL A 43 -9.17 6.54 0.52
C VAL A 43 -10.36 6.44 1.46
N ILE A 44 -11.56 6.33 0.92
CA ILE A 44 -12.78 6.10 1.70
C ILE A 44 -12.81 4.63 2.13
N ILE A 45 -13.18 4.38 3.37
CA ILE A 45 -13.30 3.07 3.98
C ILE A 45 -14.72 2.56 3.71
N GLU A 46 -14.85 1.65 2.74
CA GLU A 46 -16.12 1.00 2.44
C GLU A 46 -16.48 -0.07 3.49
N SER A 47 -17.76 -0.39 3.59
CA SER A 47 -18.28 -1.39 4.53
C SER A 47 -17.59 -2.75 4.36
N GLY A 48 -17.12 -3.33 5.47
CA GLY A 48 -16.40 -4.61 5.47
C GLY A 48 -14.88 -4.50 5.29
N VAL A 49 -14.34 -3.29 5.13
CA VAL A 49 -12.90 -3.02 5.09
C VAL A 49 -12.48 -2.23 6.32
N THR A 50 -11.39 -2.61 6.97
CA THR A 50 -10.85 -1.88 8.13
C THR A 50 -9.83 -0.83 7.70
N ALA A 51 -9.72 0.26 8.46
CA ALA A 51 -8.68 1.26 8.28
C ALA A 51 -7.26 0.63 8.28
N ALA A 52 -7.04 -0.39 9.13
CA ALA A 52 -5.78 -1.11 9.22
C ALA A 52 -5.42 -1.84 7.90
N LYS A 53 -6.40 -2.44 7.23
CA LYS A 53 -6.22 -3.11 5.93
C LYS A 53 -5.82 -2.11 4.85
N ILE A 54 -6.50 -0.96 4.78
CA ILE A 54 -6.17 0.12 3.83
C ILE A 54 -4.77 0.70 4.12
N ARG A 55 -4.44 0.94 5.39
CA ARG A 55 -3.13 1.44 5.81
C ARG A 55 -1.99 0.49 5.43
N SER A 56 -2.22 -0.82 5.57
CA SER A 56 -1.26 -1.85 5.18
C SER A 56 -1.05 -1.88 3.66
N ARG A 57 -2.13 -1.79 2.87
CA ARG A 57 -2.05 -1.70 1.40
C ARG A 57 -1.34 -0.44 0.93
N LEU A 58 -1.66 0.73 1.52
CA LEU A 58 -0.98 1.99 1.21
C LEU A 58 0.52 1.92 1.50
N THR A 59 0.90 1.36 2.65
CA THR A 59 2.30 1.18 3.01
C THR A 59 3.02 0.26 2.02
N TYR A 60 2.37 -0.84 1.64
CA TYR A 60 2.92 -1.77 0.66
C TYR A 60 3.10 -1.13 -0.72
N ALA A 61 2.07 -0.45 -1.23
CA ALA A 61 2.12 0.27 -2.50
C ALA A 61 3.18 1.39 -2.48
N ALA A 62 3.34 2.10 -1.36
CA ALA A 62 4.38 3.11 -1.19
C ALA A 62 5.79 2.53 -1.28
N LYS A 63 6.02 1.37 -0.64
CA LYS A 63 7.28 0.64 -0.73
C LYS A 63 7.59 0.26 -2.17
N LEU A 64 6.62 -0.24 -2.92
CA LEU A 64 6.79 -0.58 -4.34
C LEU A 64 6.99 0.66 -5.24
N ALA A 65 6.37 1.79 -4.88
CA ALA A 65 6.56 3.07 -5.58
C ALA A 65 7.87 3.80 -5.19
N GLY A 66 8.66 3.27 -4.25
CA GLY A 66 9.88 3.91 -3.77
C GLY A 66 9.67 5.21 -2.98
N LYS A 67 8.47 5.40 -2.42
CA LYS A 67 8.10 6.61 -1.67
C LYS A 67 7.80 6.28 -0.21
N ARG A 68 8.01 7.26 0.67
CA ARG A 68 7.54 7.22 2.06
C ARG A 68 6.28 8.05 2.19
N LEU A 69 5.27 7.53 2.87
CA LEU A 69 4.02 8.22 3.12
C LEU A 69 3.88 8.60 4.60
N LYS A 70 3.26 9.75 4.86
CA LYS A 70 2.61 10.08 6.13
C LYS A 70 1.15 9.69 5.98
N ILE A 71 0.64 8.84 6.88
CA ILE A 71 -0.73 8.33 6.83
C ILE A 71 -1.46 8.72 8.11
N ALA A 72 -2.66 9.24 7.96
CA ALA A 72 -3.59 9.56 9.04
C ALA A 72 -4.94 8.89 8.77
N VAL A 73 -5.69 8.60 9.83
CA VAL A 73 -7.05 8.05 9.75
C VAL A 73 -7.98 9.05 10.41
N ARG A 74 -9.09 9.36 9.77
CA ARG A 74 -10.14 10.21 10.32
C ARG A 74 -11.48 9.67 9.83
N ASP A 75 -12.38 9.40 10.77
CA ASP A 75 -13.74 8.92 10.49
C ASP A 75 -13.72 7.71 9.52
N ASP A 76 -14.30 7.88 8.34
CA ASP A 76 -14.43 6.91 7.25
C ASP A 76 -13.27 6.98 6.24
N ARG A 77 -12.16 7.66 6.55
CA ARG A 77 -11.10 7.96 5.57
C ARG A 77 -9.70 7.66 6.07
N VAL A 78 -8.89 7.08 5.19
CA VAL A 78 -7.44 6.96 5.33
C VAL A 78 -6.77 7.97 4.42
N MET A 79 -6.21 9.03 5.01
CA MET A 79 -5.52 10.11 4.31
C MET A 79 -4.03 9.83 4.23
N PHE A 80 -3.40 10.18 3.11
CA PHE A 80 -1.97 10.00 2.89
C PHE A 80 -1.35 11.14 2.09
N ALA A 81 -0.10 11.46 2.43
CA ALA A 81 0.76 12.41 1.72
C ALA A 81 2.20 11.89 1.68
N ILE A 82 3.05 12.47 0.83
CA ILE A 82 4.49 12.13 0.83
C ILE A 82 5.12 12.61 2.15
N ALA A 83 5.79 11.71 2.85
CA ALA A 83 6.52 12.06 4.07
C ALA A 83 7.69 13.00 3.72
N PRO A 84 7.93 14.06 4.51
CA PRO A 84 9.09 14.93 4.30
C PRO A 84 10.37 14.10 4.38
N ARG A 85 11.34 14.37 3.49
CA ARG A 85 12.70 13.84 3.67
C ARG A 85 13.20 14.38 5.01
N LYS A 86 13.71 13.50 5.88
CA LYS A 86 14.49 13.95 7.05
C LYS A 86 15.59 14.87 6.49
N ARG A 87 15.54 16.17 6.79
CA ARG A 87 16.72 17.02 6.63
C ARG A 87 17.76 16.40 7.55
N ARG A 88 18.88 15.93 6.99
CA ARG A 88 20.08 15.71 7.79
C ARG A 88 20.44 17.11 8.31
N GLN A 89 20.22 17.33 9.60
CA GLN A 89 20.95 18.36 10.33
C GLN A 89 22.39 17.90 10.45
#